data_AF-A0A2K6LNA8-F1
#
_entry.id   AF-A0A2K6LNA8-F1
#
_cell.length_a   1.000
_cell.length_b   1.000
_cell.length_c   1.000
_cell.angle_alpha   90.00
_cell.angle_beta   90.00
_cell.angle_gamma   90.00
#
_symmetry.space_group_name_H-M   'P 1'
#
loop_
_entity.id
_entity.type
_entity.pdbx_description
1 polymer ?
#
loop_
_entity_poly.entity_id
_entity_poly.type
_entity_poly.pdbx_seq_one_letter_code
_entity_poly.pdbx_strand_id
1 'polypeptide(L)'
;MWAGNAWRAALFGVPRGHRAQSALAQLRGILEGELEGIRGAGTWKSERVITSRQGPHIHVDGVSGGNSPSRSRSKTFPELSQLLRWLVGRIA
;
A
#
# COMPACT_ATOMS: atom_id res chain seq x y z
N MET A 1 35.31 -19.58 -15.19
CA MET A 1 33.88 -19.98 -15.13
C MET A 1 33.41 -20.44 -13.73
N TRP A 2 34.11 -20.14 -12.62
CA TRP A 2 33.75 -20.67 -11.28
C TRP A 2 33.17 -19.65 -10.28
N ALA A 3 33.18 -18.34 -10.58
CA ALA A 3 32.72 -17.30 -9.64
C ALA A 3 31.18 -17.15 -9.57
N GLY A 4 30.42 -17.66 -10.54
CA GLY A 4 28.97 -17.47 -10.63
C GLY A 4 28.13 -18.36 -9.72
N ASN A 5 28.66 -19.53 -9.31
CA ASN A 5 27.86 -20.55 -8.62
C ASN A 5 27.95 -20.46 -7.09
N ALA A 6 28.93 -19.74 -6.54
CA ALA A 6 29.06 -19.53 -5.09
C ALA A 6 27.93 -18.66 -4.51
N TRP A 7 27.48 -17.64 -5.26
CA TRP A 7 26.37 -16.76 -4.86
C TRP A 7 25.05 -17.51 -4.70
N ARG A 8 24.82 -18.53 -5.53
CA ARG A 8 23.61 -19.35 -5.50
C ARG A 8 23.61 -20.24 -4.26
N ALA A 9 24.74 -20.83 -3.88
CA ALA A 9 24.84 -21.66 -2.68
C ALA A 9 24.55 -20.89 -1.38
N ALA A 10 24.98 -19.63 -1.26
CA ALA A 10 24.68 -18.79 -0.09
C ALA A 10 23.17 -18.48 0.06
N LEU A 11 22.46 -18.32 -1.06
CA LEU A 11 21.02 -18.05 -1.09
C LEU A 11 20.15 -19.29 -0.90
N PHE A 12 20.68 -20.51 -1.01
CA PHE A 12 19.89 -21.74 -0.92
C PHE A 12 20.36 -22.76 0.14
N GLY A 13 21.53 -22.58 0.77
CA GLY A 13 22.12 -23.55 1.72
C GLY A 13 22.11 -23.18 3.22
N VAL A 14 21.11 -22.46 3.73
CA VAL A 14 20.97 -22.18 5.18
C VAL A 14 19.77 -23.00 5.69
N PRO A 15 19.79 -23.58 6.92
CA PRO A 15 18.59 -24.13 7.54
C PRO A 15 17.56 -22.99 7.72
N ARG A 16 16.66 -22.85 6.75
CA ARG A 16 15.76 -21.70 6.58
C ARG A 16 14.42 -21.87 7.29
N GLY A 17 14.27 -22.86 8.18
CA GLY A 17 13.03 -23.08 8.92
C GLY A 17 12.73 -21.93 9.88
N HIS A 18 13.51 -21.80 10.95
CA HIS A 18 13.13 -20.93 12.08
C HIS A 18 13.49 -19.46 11.88
N ARG A 19 14.68 -19.15 11.33
CA ARG A 19 15.11 -17.74 11.13
C ARG A 19 14.34 -17.03 10.01
N ALA A 20 14.00 -17.74 8.94
CA ALA A 20 13.20 -17.12 7.87
C ALA A 20 11.75 -16.91 8.32
N GLN A 21 11.19 -17.83 9.11
CA GLN A 21 9.89 -17.67 9.74
C GLN A 21 9.86 -16.48 10.71
N SER A 22 10.89 -16.30 11.54
CA SER A 22 10.96 -15.15 12.45
C SER A 22 11.09 -13.83 11.71
N ALA A 23 11.92 -13.77 10.65
CA ALA A 23 12.03 -12.58 9.80
C ALA A 23 10.69 -12.26 9.09
N LEU A 24 9.97 -13.28 8.59
CA LEU A 24 8.64 -13.10 8.00
C LEU A 24 7.61 -12.60 9.02
N ALA A 25 7.62 -13.12 10.24
CA ALA A 25 6.70 -12.68 11.30
C ALA A 25 6.95 -11.22 11.68
N GLN A 26 8.23 -10.82 11.80
CA GLN A 26 8.61 -9.42 12.05
C GLN A 26 8.13 -8.50 10.92
N LEU A 27 8.34 -8.90 9.66
CA LEU A 27 7.90 -8.13 8.50
C LEU A 27 6.38 -7.93 8.49
N ARG A 28 5.61 -8.98 8.80
CA ARG A 28 4.14 -8.89 8.90
C ARG A 28 3.70 -7.88 9.95
N GLY A 29 4.30 -7.92 11.14
CA GLY A 29 3.99 -6.98 12.21
C GLY A 29 4.26 -5.52 11.81
N ILE A 30 5.37 -5.28 11.11
CA ILE A 30 5.68 -3.94 10.57
C ILE A 30 4.61 -3.51 9.55
N LEU A 31 4.30 -4.35 8.58
CA LEU A 31 3.31 -4.03 7.54
C LEU A 31 1.92 -3.78 8.13
N GLU A 32 1.49 -4.59 9.10
CA GLU A 32 0.22 -4.39 9.79
C GLU A 32 0.18 -3.06 10.54
N GLY A 33 1.27 -2.68 11.21
CA GLY A 33 1.40 -1.39 11.89
C GLY A 33 1.33 -0.20 10.91
N GLU A 34 2.03 -0.29 9.77
CA GLU A 34 1.98 0.73 8.72
C GLU A 34 0.58 0.86 8.10
N LEU A 35 -0.09 -0.27 7.82
CA LEU A 35 -1.46 -0.27 7.30
C LEU A 35 -2.43 0.36 8.28
N GLU A 36 -2.28 0.09 9.58
CA GLU A 36 -3.08 0.73 10.62
C GLU A 36 -2.77 2.23 10.71
N GLY A 37 -1.52 2.63 10.55
CA GLY A 37 -1.14 4.04 10.41
C GLY A 37 -1.84 4.74 9.25
N ILE A 38 -1.90 4.08 8.08
CA ILE A 38 -2.61 4.58 6.89
C ILE A 38 -4.12 4.70 7.13
N ARG A 39 -4.73 3.72 7.79
CA ARG A 39 -6.16 3.74 8.17
C ARG A 39 -6.46 4.85 9.18
N GLY A 40 -5.68 4.93 10.26
CA GLY A 40 -5.83 5.94 11.30
C GLY A 40 -5.59 7.36 10.81
N ALA A 41 -4.70 7.56 9.84
CA ALA A 41 -4.49 8.84 9.16
C ALA A 41 -5.62 9.22 8.19
N GLY A 42 -6.57 8.32 7.92
CA GLY A 42 -7.63 8.54 6.94
C GLY A 42 -7.14 8.61 5.49
N THR A 43 -5.93 8.10 5.21
CA THR A 43 -5.33 8.05 3.87
C THR A 43 -5.55 6.71 3.19
N TRP A 44 -6.17 5.75 3.88
CA TRP A 44 -6.63 4.49 3.32
C TRP A 44 -7.57 4.72 2.13
N LYS A 45 -7.28 4.05 1.01
CA LYS A 45 -8.13 4.05 -0.18
C LYS A 45 -8.60 2.63 -0.45
N SER A 46 -9.90 2.40 -0.34
CA SER A 46 -10.53 1.18 -0.84
C SER A 46 -10.64 1.24 -2.36
N GLU A 47 -10.50 0.09 -3.01
CA GLU A 47 -10.83 -0.05 -4.41
C GLU A 47 -12.33 0.20 -4.65
N ARG A 48 -12.67 0.76 -5.80
CA ARG A 48 -14.05 0.91 -6.28
C ARG A 48 -14.13 0.29 -7.67
N VAL A 49 -15.07 -0.64 -7.86
CA VAL A 49 -15.22 -1.38 -9.12
C VAL A 49 -16.13 -0.61 -10.06
N ILE A 50 -15.61 -0.16 -11.21
CA ILE A 50 -16.40 0.45 -12.27
C ILE A 50 -16.99 -0.68 -13.13
N THR A 51 -18.31 -0.78 -13.19
CA THR A 51 -19.03 -1.87 -13.87
C THR A 51 -19.45 -1.50 -15.30
N SER A 52 -19.31 -0.24 -15.70
CA SER A 52 -19.58 0.24 -17.05
C SER A 52 -18.32 0.52 -17.85
N ARG A 53 -18.48 0.79 -19.15
CA ARG A 53 -17.41 1.37 -19.97
C ARG A 53 -17.05 2.79 -19.49
N GLN A 54 -15.83 3.23 -19.81
CA GLN A 54 -15.38 4.59 -19.55
C GLN A 54 -16.16 5.58 -20.41
N GLY A 55 -16.57 6.70 -19.82
CA GLY A 55 -17.34 7.73 -20.49
C GLY A 55 -17.82 8.81 -19.52
N PRO A 56 -18.61 9.78 -20.00
CA PRO A 56 -19.15 10.86 -19.17
C PRO A 56 -20.04 10.35 -18.02
N HIS A 57 -20.63 9.18 -18.20
CA HIS A 57 -21.44 8.49 -17.20
C HIS A 57 -20.81 7.13 -16.91
N ILE A 58 -20.45 6.91 -15.64
CA ILE A 58 -19.91 5.64 -15.17
C ILE A 58 -20.81 5.04 -14.09
N HIS A 59 -20.91 3.72 -14.09
CA HIS A 59 -21.55 2.96 -13.02
C HIS A 59 -20.47 2.37 -12.14
N VAL A 60 -20.63 2.56 -10.83
CA VAL A 60 -19.75 1.99 -9.83
C VAL A 60 -20.54 0.99 -9.03
N ASP A 61 -19.95 -0.17 -8.77
CA ASP A 61 -20.57 -1.21 -7.96
C ASP A 61 -20.99 -0.68 -6.58
N GLY A 62 -22.17 -1.10 -6.11
CA GLY A 62 -22.78 -0.62 -4.88
C GLY A 62 -23.33 0.81 -4.90
N VAL A 63 -23.25 1.53 -6.03
CA VAL A 63 -23.86 2.86 -6.19
C VAL A 63 -25.06 2.77 -7.13
N SER A 64 -26.27 2.64 -6.56
CA SER A 64 -27.51 2.87 -7.31
C SER A 64 -27.73 4.38 -7.44
N GLY A 65 -27.81 4.87 -8.67
CA GLY A 65 -27.98 6.29 -8.97
C GLY A 65 -29.29 6.85 -8.42
N GLY A 66 -29.19 7.93 -7.65
CA GLY A 66 -30.33 8.72 -7.24
C GLY A 66 -29.88 9.92 -6.39
N ASN A 67 -29.89 11.09 -7.02
CA ASN A 67 -29.75 12.43 -6.43
C ASN A 67 -28.31 12.93 -6.19
N SER A 68 -27.85 13.75 -7.13
CA SER A 68 -26.96 14.87 -6.79
C SER A 68 -27.64 15.72 -5.70
N PRO A 69 -26.89 16.15 -4.69
CA PRO A 69 -26.57 17.57 -4.69
C PRO A 69 -25.09 17.85 -4.37
N SER A 70 -24.55 18.81 -5.10
CA SER A 70 -23.51 19.77 -4.68
C SER A 70 -22.23 19.28 -3.98
N ARG A 71 -21.11 19.46 -4.70
CA ARG A 71 -19.82 19.96 -4.20
C ARG A 71 -19.21 19.21 -3.01
N SER A 72 -18.66 18.04 -3.28
CA SER A 72 -17.60 17.44 -2.47
C SER A 72 -16.28 18.20 -2.74
N ARG A 73 -15.75 18.90 -1.73
CA ARG A 73 -14.41 19.51 -1.78
C ARG A 73 -13.39 18.41 -2.09
N SER A 74 -12.69 18.53 -3.21
CA SER A 74 -11.46 17.78 -3.44
C SER A 74 -10.49 18.14 -2.31
N LYS A 75 -10.23 17.17 -1.41
CA LYS A 75 -9.03 17.22 -0.59
C LYS A 75 -7.87 16.98 -1.55
N THR A 76 -7.25 18.06 -2.02
CA THR A 76 -6.05 18.02 -2.85
C THR A 76 -5.00 17.15 -2.17
N PHE A 77 -4.46 16.19 -2.91
CA PHE A 77 -3.35 15.35 -2.45
C PHE A 77 -2.14 16.24 -2.16
N PRO A 78 -1.45 16.03 -1.03
CA PRO A 78 -0.22 16.75 -0.76
C PRO A 78 0.84 16.39 -1.82
N GLU A 79 1.56 17.40 -2.30
CA GLU A 79 2.66 17.27 -3.25
C GLU A 79 3.76 16.37 -2.66
N LEU A 80 4.58 15.68 -3.47
CA LEU A 80 5.55 14.69 -2.98
C LEU A 80 6.51 15.26 -1.91
N SER A 81 6.82 16.56 -1.96
CA SER A 81 7.60 17.25 -0.93
C SER A 81 6.89 17.36 0.43
N GLN A 82 5.55 17.40 0.44
CA GLN A 82 4.75 17.42 1.67
C GLN A 82 4.67 16.03 2.31
N LEU A 83 4.64 14.96 1.50
CA LEU A 83 4.72 13.58 1.97
C LEU A 83 6.10 13.27 2.57
N LEU A 84 7.17 13.72 1.92
CA LEU A 84 8.53 13.64 2.47
C LEU A 84 8.70 14.42 3.77
N ARG A 85 8.13 15.64 3.88
CA ARG A 85 8.14 16.39 5.15
C ARG A 85 7.38 15.69 6.27
N TRP A 86 6.25 15.06 5.98
CA TRP A 86 5.51 14.24 6.95
C TRP A 86 6.33 13.01 7.40
N LEU A 87 7.01 12.34 6.47
CA LEU A 87 7.82 11.16 6.76
C LEU A 87 9.05 11.50 7.61
N VAL A 88 9.75 12.59 7.27
CA VAL A 88 10.96 13.04 7.99
C VAL A 88 10.62 13.58 9.37
N GLY A 89 9.49 14.28 9.54
CA GLY A 89 9.05 14.83 10.83
C GLY A 89 8.60 13.80 11.87
N ARG A 90 8.48 12.52 11.51
CA ARG A 90 8.08 11.43 12.43
C ARG A 90 9.26 10.63 12.99
N ILE A 91 10.49 10.90 12.52
CA ILE A 91 11.73 10.24 12.95
C ILE A 91 12.55 11.12 13.93
N ALA A 92 12.16 12.38 14.13
CA ALA A 92 12.72 13.28 15.15
C ALA A 92 11.80 13.33 16.39
#